data_AF-A0A3L7XJ97-F1
#
_entry.id   AF-A0A3L7XJ97-F1
#
_cell.length_a   1.000
_cell.length_b   1.000
_cell.length_c   1.000
_cell.angle_alpha   90.00
_cell.angle_beta   90.00
_cell.angle_gamma   90.00
#
_symmetry.space_group_name_H-M   'P 1'
#
loop_
_entity.id
_entity.type
_entity.pdbx_description
1 polymer ?
#
loop_
_entity_poly.entity_id
_entity_poly.type
_entity_poly.pdbx_seq_one_letter_code
_entity_poly.pdbx_strand_id
1 'polypeptide(L)'
;MTGTTHLIVVSGQNIALLLGVAIAALTLVISRRHAAIVTLGLLAPYVILVGADPPVMRAAIMSVGIALASVTGRRTPGWVYLLYAVAAMLAVDPRLARDVAFQLSATATAGVMLVAPPLCDAVFARLPRTAEGARAAFVEAAATTTGASLAVLPVQVAAFDRLAPWSVPANILVAPLYEATFAVSTVAACIGWIVPLAHAFGFVAHFAPAAFLALVRLLAQLPGAEVPVAAPILAGVAFYALLALATWQLGQRTEDEAQQLTLTRSRSSHLAGVVLLTVVAGGLWIVVLTPRPALASVTVLDVGQALAVLVEDGGRRVLVDAGPPDGAALRALPRVGASSGLDVIVVSHVDADHSGGVQELVQRLSVGDVRAG
;
A
#
# COMPACT_ATOMS: atom_id res chain seq x y z
N MET A 1 -18.77 1.83 4.93
CA MET A 1 -17.63 0.91 5.15
C MET A 1 -16.38 1.74 4.96
N THR A 2 -15.68 2.01 6.04
CA THR A 2 -14.46 2.82 6.07
C THR A 2 -13.35 2.02 5.39
N GLY A 3 -12.57 2.59 4.46
CA GLY A 3 -11.44 1.96 3.74
C GLY A 3 -10.31 1.35 4.61
N THR A 4 -10.59 1.07 5.87
CA THR A 4 -9.77 0.40 6.87
C THR A 4 -9.74 -1.12 6.71
N THR A 5 -10.44 -1.71 5.73
CA THR A 5 -10.36 -3.16 5.45
C THR A 5 -8.93 -3.58 5.10
N HIS A 6 -8.14 -2.70 4.46
CA HIS A 6 -6.71 -2.92 4.22
C HIS A 6 -5.83 -2.89 5.48
N LEU A 7 -6.35 -2.40 6.62
CA LEU A 7 -5.66 -2.44 7.92
C LEU A 7 -6.07 -3.67 8.77
N ILE A 8 -7.19 -4.33 8.44
CA ILE A 8 -7.73 -5.50 9.18
C ILE A 8 -7.32 -6.82 8.52
N VAL A 9 -7.05 -6.84 7.21
CA VAL A 9 -6.27 -7.93 6.63
C VAL A 9 -4.87 -7.80 7.19
N VAL A 10 -4.49 -8.77 8.01
CA VAL A 10 -3.13 -8.99 8.53
C VAL A 10 -2.16 -8.87 7.36
N SER A 11 -1.63 -7.67 7.15
CA SER A 11 -0.67 -7.39 6.09
C SER A 11 0.72 -7.57 6.69
N GLY A 12 1.65 -8.15 5.94
CA GLY A 12 3.04 -8.37 6.36
C GLY A 12 3.76 -7.13 6.90
N GLN A 13 3.17 -5.94 6.77
CA GLN A 13 3.57 -4.68 7.38
C GLN A 13 3.67 -4.74 8.92
N ASN A 14 2.76 -5.44 9.60
CA ASN A 14 2.80 -5.58 11.07
C ASN A 14 3.99 -6.42 11.50
N ILE A 15 4.25 -7.51 10.78
CA ILE A 15 5.37 -8.40 11.07
C ILE A 15 6.69 -7.70 10.67
N ALA A 16 6.69 -6.88 9.60
CA ALA A 16 7.83 -6.04 9.20
C ALA A 16 8.18 -4.97 10.22
N LEU A 17 7.15 -4.34 10.79
CA LEU A 17 7.32 -3.36 11.86
C LEU A 17 7.92 -4.03 13.11
N LEU A 18 7.42 -5.22 13.48
CA LEU A 18 7.93 -6.00 14.61
C LEU A 18 9.42 -6.32 14.47
N LEU A 19 9.82 -6.79 13.28
CA LEU A 19 11.21 -7.07 13.01
C LEU A 19 12.06 -5.80 12.93
N GLY A 20 11.54 -4.72 12.33
CA GLY A 20 12.22 -3.43 12.26
C GLY A 20 12.53 -2.86 13.66
N VAL A 21 11.60 -2.96 14.59
CA VAL A 21 11.81 -2.58 16.01
C VAL A 21 12.84 -3.50 16.67
N ALA A 22 12.77 -4.82 16.45
CA ALA A 22 13.75 -5.76 17.00
C ALA A 22 15.17 -5.48 16.50
N ILE A 23 15.33 -5.16 15.20
CA ILE A 23 16.61 -4.77 14.60
C ILE A 23 17.08 -3.42 15.15
N ALA A 24 16.21 -2.42 15.25
CA ALA A 24 16.55 -1.11 15.81
C ALA A 24 17.03 -1.25 17.27
N ALA A 25 16.33 -2.04 18.08
CA ALA A 25 16.76 -2.36 19.44
C ALA A 25 18.13 -3.04 19.47
N LEU A 26 18.41 -3.96 18.54
CA LEU A 26 19.70 -4.63 18.43
C LEU A 26 20.84 -3.68 18.03
N THR A 27 20.55 -2.68 17.19
CA THR A 27 21.54 -1.66 16.77
C THR A 27 21.94 -0.71 17.89
N LEU A 28 21.15 -0.61 18.97
CA LEU A 28 21.50 0.17 20.16
C LEU A 28 22.57 -0.51 21.01
N VAL A 29 22.71 -1.84 20.89
CA VAL A 29 23.58 -2.65 21.75
C VAL A 29 24.85 -3.09 21.03
N ILE A 30 24.81 -3.22 19.69
CA ILE A 30 25.92 -3.79 18.91
C ILE A 30 26.41 -2.80 17.85
N SER A 31 27.71 -2.81 17.56
CA SER A 31 28.29 -1.96 16.52
C SER A 31 27.61 -2.18 15.15
N ARG A 32 27.45 -1.10 14.39
CA ARG A 32 26.69 -1.05 13.11
C ARG A 32 26.99 -2.21 12.15
N ARG A 33 28.24 -2.71 12.12
CA ARG A 33 28.66 -3.83 11.28
C ARG A 33 28.03 -5.16 11.70
N HIS A 34 28.03 -5.47 12.99
CA HIS A 34 27.42 -6.68 13.50
C HIS A 34 25.89 -6.61 13.45
N ALA A 35 25.31 -5.43 13.69
CA ALA A 35 23.88 -5.24 13.54
C ALA A 35 23.41 -5.50 12.10
N ALA A 36 24.19 -5.10 11.09
CA ALA A 36 23.91 -5.41 9.68
C ALA A 36 23.99 -6.92 9.39
N ILE A 37 24.98 -7.63 9.95
CA ILE A 37 25.12 -9.09 9.79
C ILE A 37 23.96 -9.83 10.44
N VAL A 38 23.58 -9.45 11.67
CA VAL A 38 22.47 -10.08 12.37
C VAL A 38 21.14 -9.78 11.67
N THR A 39 20.96 -8.55 11.17
CA THR A 39 19.80 -8.17 10.35
C THR A 39 19.69 -9.06 9.11
N LEU A 40 20.80 -9.27 8.40
CA LEU A 40 20.85 -10.12 7.21
C LEU A 40 20.54 -11.58 7.54
N GLY A 41 21.05 -12.09 8.67
CA GLY A 41 20.79 -13.45 9.15
C GLY A 41 19.33 -13.68 9.56
N LEU A 42 18.67 -12.66 10.15
CA LEU A 42 17.26 -12.71 10.54
C LEU A 42 16.30 -12.54 9.36
N LEU A 43 16.76 -11.95 8.26
CA LEU A 43 15.94 -11.60 7.11
C LEU A 43 15.37 -12.83 6.37
N ALA A 44 16.19 -13.87 6.18
CA ALA A 44 15.79 -15.09 5.47
C ALA A 44 14.67 -15.87 6.18
N PRO A 45 14.78 -16.22 7.48
CA PRO A 45 13.68 -16.88 8.19
C PRO A 45 12.45 -15.98 8.30
N TYR A 46 12.63 -14.66 8.36
CA TYR A 46 11.54 -13.71 8.39
C TYR A 46 10.72 -13.69 7.08
N VAL A 47 11.36 -13.63 5.91
CA VAL A 47 10.67 -13.65 4.60
C VAL A 47 9.85 -14.93 4.44
N ILE A 48 10.39 -16.05 4.92
CA ILE A 48 9.70 -17.36 4.93
C ILE A 48 8.49 -17.33 5.86
N LEU A 49 8.63 -16.77 7.07
CA LEU A 49 7.57 -16.72 8.07
C LEU A 49 6.39 -15.82 7.68
N VAL A 50 6.68 -14.69 7.01
CA VAL A 50 5.66 -13.68 6.64
C VAL A 50 4.94 -14.01 5.33
N GLY A 51 5.48 -14.92 4.52
CA GLY A 51 4.82 -15.36 3.28
C GLY A 51 5.23 -14.59 2.03
N ALA A 52 6.49 -14.14 1.93
CA ALA A 52 7.08 -13.57 0.71
C ALA A 52 6.28 -12.43 0.03
N ASP A 53 5.50 -11.67 0.82
CA ASP A 53 4.74 -10.52 0.33
C ASP A 53 5.65 -9.51 -0.42
N PRO A 54 5.18 -8.87 -1.51
CA PRO A 54 6.02 -7.98 -2.32
C PRO A 54 6.69 -6.83 -1.54
N PRO A 55 6.03 -6.14 -0.58
CA PRO A 55 6.68 -5.15 0.29
C PRO A 55 7.86 -5.70 1.09
N VAL A 56 7.71 -6.92 1.63
CA VAL A 56 8.69 -7.59 2.47
C VAL A 56 9.91 -8.01 1.65
N MET A 57 9.67 -8.62 0.48
CA MET A 57 10.73 -9.03 -0.43
C MET A 57 11.57 -7.84 -0.91
N ARG A 58 10.92 -6.71 -1.23
CA ARG A 58 11.63 -5.48 -1.61
C ARG A 58 12.50 -4.96 -0.48
N ALA A 59 11.93 -4.82 0.73
CA ALA A 59 12.66 -4.33 1.89
C ALA A 59 13.87 -5.23 2.19
N ALA A 60 13.71 -6.54 2.02
CA ALA A 60 14.79 -7.50 2.18
C ALA A 60 15.93 -7.28 1.17
N ILE A 61 15.61 -7.22 -0.13
CA ILE A 61 16.61 -7.01 -1.19
C ILE A 61 17.34 -5.67 -1.03
N MET A 62 16.60 -4.60 -0.70
CA MET A 62 17.21 -3.29 -0.45
C MET A 62 18.14 -3.31 0.77
N SER A 63 17.75 -4.00 1.85
CA SER A 63 18.57 -4.13 3.07
C SER A 63 19.88 -4.88 2.80
N VAL A 64 19.82 -5.94 1.99
CA VAL A 64 21.02 -6.67 1.53
C VAL A 64 21.95 -5.74 0.75
N GLY A 65 21.41 -4.97 -0.19
CA GLY A 65 22.19 -4.02 -1.00
C GLY A 65 22.86 -2.93 -0.16
N ILE A 66 22.13 -2.35 0.79
CA ILE A 66 22.65 -1.32 1.71
C ILE A 66 23.73 -1.90 2.63
N ALA A 67 23.54 -3.12 3.14
CA ALA A 67 24.54 -3.81 3.96
C ALA A 67 25.84 -4.05 3.16
N LEU A 68 25.74 -4.56 1.92
CA LEU A 68 26.89 -4.74 1.02
C LEU A 68 27.61 -3.41 0.73
N ALA A 69 26.86 -2.32 0.52
CA ALA A 69 27.40 -0.99 0.31
C ALA A 69 28.22 -0.50 1.50
N SER A 70 27.72 -0.76 2.71
CA SER A 70 28.35 -0.37 3.97
C SER A 70 29.69 -1.08 4.21
N VAL A 71 29.81 -2.32 3.71
CA VAL A 71 31.04 -3.11 3.79
C VAL A 71 32.02 -2.74 2.68
N THR A 72 31.53 -2.48 1.46
CA THR A 72 32.37 -2.12 0.30
C THR A 72 32.77 -0.64 0.24
N GLY A 73 32.23 0.19 1.14
CA GLY A 73 32.52 1.63 1.22
C GLY A 73 31.90 2.46 0.09
N ARG A 74 31.04 1.89 -0.75
CA ARG A 74 30.41 2.59 -1.88
C ARG A 74 29.25 3.47 -1.42
N ARG A 75 29.31 4.77 -1.75
CA ARG A 75 28.23 5.73 -1.51
C ARG A 75 27.26 5.76 -2.69
N THR A 76 26.49 4.69 -2.86
CA THR A 76 25.40 4.65 -3.85
C THR A 76 24.14 5.27 -3.24
N PRO A 77 23.44 6.17 -3.93
CA PRO A 77 22.21 6.75 -3.42
C PRO A 77 21.10 5.72 -3.29
N GLY A 78 20.24 5.86 -2.26
CA GLY A 78 19.22 4.88 -1.86
C GLY A 78 18.26 4.45 -2.97
N TRP A 79 17.88 5.38 -3.86
CA TRP A 79 16.97 5.11 -4.97
C TRP A 79 17.53 4.11 -5.99
N VAL A 80 18.85 3.97 -6.10
CA VAL A 80 19.47 2.96 -6.98
C VAL A 80 19.21 1.54 -6.46
N TYR A 81 19.22 1.35 -5.13
CA TYR A 81 18.88 0.05 -4.54
C TYR A 81 17.41 -0.31 -4.74
N LEU A 82 16.52 0.69 -4.75
CA LEU A 82 15.12 0.49 -5.11
C LEU A 82 15.00 -0.03 -6.55
N LEU A 83 15.75 0.53 -7.49
CA LEU A 83 15.77 0.07 -8.89
C LEU A 83 16.31 -1.34 -9.02
N TYR A 84 17.40 -1.67 -8.33
CA TYR A 84 17.92 -3.04 -8.32
C TYR A 84 16.91 -4.02 -7.71
N ALA A 85 16.24 -3.65 -6.63
CA ALA A 85 15.22 -4.49 -6.01
C ALA A 85 14.03 -4.72 -6.95
N VAL A 86 13.50 -3.66 -7.56
CA VAL A 86 12.41 -3.74 -8.54
C VAL A 86 12.82 -4.59 -9.74
N ALA A 87 14.00 -4.35 -10.31
CA ALA A 87 14.50 -5.12 -11.45
C ALA A 87 14.70 -6.62 -11.11
N ALA A 88 15.28 -6.92 -9.94
CA ALA A 88 15.47 -8.29 -9.48
C ALA A 88 14.13 -9.02 -9.26
N MET A 89 13.17 -8.35 -8.62
CA MET A 89 11.83 -8.92 -8.37
C MET A 89 11.08 -9.17 -9.69
N LEU A 90 11.11 -8.23 -10.62
CA LEU A 90 10.48 -8.38 -11.95
C LEU A 90 11.18 -9.41 -12.83
N ALA A 91 12.49 -9.64 -12.66
CA ALA A 91 13.22 -10.70 -13.34
C ALA A 91 12.82 -12.10 -12.85
N VAL A 92 12.45 -12.24 -11.58
CA VAL A 92 11.97 -13.51 -10.99
C VAL A 92 10.50 -13.75 -11.35
N ASP A 93 9.64 -12.76 -11.12
CA ASP A 93 8.22 -12.84 -11.47
C ASP A 93 7.73 -11.54 -12.13
N PRO A 94 7.59 -11.52 -13.47
CA PRO A 94 7.07 -10.38 -14.20
C PRO A 94 5.63 -10.00 -13.82
N ARG A 95 4.86 -10.93 -13.21
CA ARG A 95 3.47 -10.68 -12.80
C ARG A 95 3.40 -9.65 -11.66
N LEU A 96 4.47 -9.53 -10.86
CA LEU A 96 4.56 -8.54 -9.78
C LEU A 96 4.40 -7.10 -10.27
N ALA A 97 4.72 -6.80 -11.53
CA ALA A 97 4.49 -5.46 -12.10
C ALA A 97 3.01 -5.03 -12.03
N ARG A 98 2.08 -5.99 -12.02
CA ARG A 98 0.63 -5.74 -11.94
C ARG A 98 0.06 -5.91 -10.54
N ASP A 99 0.87 -6.36 -9.59
CA ASP A 99 0.45 -6.52 -8.21
C ASP A 99 0.31 -5.14 -7.54
N VAL A 100 -0.87 -4.88 -6.97
CA VAL A 100 -1.18 -3.58 -6.36
C VAL A 100 -0.30 -3.34 -5.13
N ALA A 101 -0.03 -4.36 -4.31
CA ALA A 101 0.82 -4.21 -3.13
C ALA A 101 2.28 -3.89 -3.53
N PHE A 102 2.80 -4.51 -4.59
CA PHE A 102 4.10 -4.18 -5.16
C PHE A 102 4.16 -2.73 -5.64
N GLN A 103 3.17 -2.28 -6.41
CA GLN A 103 3.11 -0.91 -6.96
C GLN A 103 3.02 0.14 -5.86
N LEU A 104 2.08 -0.01 -4.92
CA LEU A 104 1.91 0.89 -3.78
C LEU A 104 3.21 1.00 -2.98
N SER A 105 3.90 -0.12 -2.78
CA SER A 105 5.08 -0.16 -1.92
C SER A 105 6.36 0.34 -2.62
N ALA A 106 6.53 0.08 -3.91
CA ALA A 106 7.59 0.66 -4.73
C ALA A 106 7.42 2.18 -4.89
N THR A 107 6.20 2.65 -5.20
CA THR A 107 5.90 4.08 -5.33
C THR A 107 5.98 4.82 -4.01
N ALA A 108 5.54 4.22 -2.90
CA ALA A 108 5.74 4.78 -1.56
C ALA A 108 7.23 4.97 -1.25
N THR A 109 8.05 3.94 -1.49
CA THR A 109 9.49 3.99 -1.23
C THR A 109 10.18 5.04 -2.10
N ALA A 110 9.77 5.15 -3.36
CA ALA A 110 10.21 6.23 -4.26
C ALA A 110 9.83 7.62 -3.74
N GLY A 111 8.60 7.80 -3.27
CA GLY A 111 8.12 9.03 -2.65
C GLY A 111 8.94 9.43 -1.43
N VAL A 112 9.22 8.48 -0.53
CA VAL A 112 10.08 8.70 0.64
C VAL A 112 11.49 9.11 0.22
N MET A 113 12.06 8.48 -0.80
CA MET A 113 13.46 8.74 -1.19
C MET A 113 13.64 10.03 -2.00
N LEU A 114 12.64 10.46 -2.77
CA LEU A 114 12.79 11.55 -3.75
C LEU A 114 11.89 12.76 -3.48
N VAL A 115 10.71 12.56 -2.88
CA VAL A 115 9.75 13.65 -2.58
C VAL A 115 9.97 14.18 -1.17
N ALA A 116 10.20 13.29 -0.19
CA ALA A 116 10.35 13.71 1.20
C ALA A 116 11.55 14.64 1.46
N PRO A 117 12.77 14.39 0.94
CA PRO A 117 13.91 15.27 1.21
C PRO A 117 13.71 16.73 0.80
N PRO A 118 13.32 17.06 -0.46
CA PRO A 118 13.12 18.46 -0.85
C PRO A 118 11.94 19.11 -0.11
N LEU A 119 10.93 18.33 0.30
CA LEU A 119 9.82 18.85 1.11
C LEU A 119 10.30 19.22 2.52
N CYS A 120 11.09 18.35 3.13
CA CYS A 120 11.68 18.55 4.44
C CYS A 120 12.58 19.80 4.45
N ASP A 121 13.48 19.88 3.47
CA ASP A 121 14.41 21.00 3.30
C ASP A 121 13.67 22.33 3.10
N ALA A 122 12.61 22.35 2.29
CA ALA A 122 11.82 23.55 2.06
C ALA A 122 11.05 24.03 3.30
N VAL A 123 10.62 23.10 4.16
CA VAL A 123 9.99 23.44 5.44
C VAL A 123 11.03 23.97 6.41
N PHE A 124 12.21 23.35 6.49
CA PHE A 124 13.32 23.82 7.32
C PHE A 124 13.85 25.19 6.89
N ALA A 125 13.91 25.49 5.59
CA ALA A 125 14.31 26.80 5.08
C ALA A 125 13.39 27.94 5.58
N ARG A 126 12.12 27.63 5.91
CA ARG A 126 11.15 28.59 6.45
C ARG A 126 11.08 28.63 7.98
N LEU A 127 11.78 27.71 8.66
CA LEU A 127 11.76 27.59 10.11
C LEU A 127 12.93 28.37 10.75
N PRO A 128 12.71 29.02 11.91
CA PRO A 128 13.81 29.60 12.68
C PRO A 128 14.82 28.51 13.06
N ARG A 129 16.12 28.80 12.95
CA ARG A 129 17.24 27.88 13.27
C ARG A 129 17.23 27.31 14.70
N THR A 130 16.39 27.85 15.59
CA THR A 130 16.22 27.42 16.98
C THR A 130 15.27 26.23 17.17
N ALA A 131 14.68 25.69 16.10
CA ALA A 131 13.81 24.52 16.13
C ALA A 131 14.60 23.20 16.25
N GLU A 132 15.41 23.03 17.30
CA GLU A 132 16.16 21.79 17.53
C GLU A 132 15.31 20.70 18.23
N GLY A 133 15.56 19.44 17.84
CA GLY A 133 14.99 18.25 18.48
C GLY A 133 13.62 17.83 17.96
N ALA A 134 12.61 17.79 18.84
CA ALA A 134 11.31 17.15 18.57
C ALA A 134 10.56 17.77 17.38
N ARG A 135 10.71 19.07 17.14
CA ARG A 135 10.10 19.75 15.99
C ARG A 135 10.74 19.33 14.68
N ALA A 136 12.05 19.12 14.66
CA ALA A 136 12.76 18.63 13.48
C ALA A 136 12.34 17.19 13.14
N ALA A 137 12.26 16.31 14.14
CA ALA A 137 11.77 14.94 13.98
C ALA A 137 10.32 14.90 13.46
N PHE A 138 9.45 15.80 13.96
CA PHE A 138 8.08 15.92 13.47
C PHE A 138 8.01 16.37 12.00
N VAL A 139 8.81 17.38 11.62
CA VAL A 139 8.89 17.85 10.23
C VAL A 139 9.37 16.74 9.30
N GLU A 140 10.39 15.98 9.71
CA GLU A 140 10.93 14.86 8.93
C GLU A 140 9.88 13.73 8.77
N ALA A 141 9.19 13.36 9.84
CA ALA A 141 8.11 12.37 9.79
C ALA A 141 6.95 12.84 8.91
N ALA A 142 6.53 14.11 9.06
CA ALA A 142 5.46 14.69 8.24
C ALA A 142 5.84 14.74 6.76
N ALA A 143 7.08 15.14 6.45
CA ALA A 143 7.58 15.17 5.08
C ALA A 143 7.67 13.77 4.46
N THR A 144 8.12 12.79 5.24
CA THR A 144 8.19 11.37 4.83
C THR A 144 6.81 10.82 4.50
N THR A 145 5.84 11.00 5.41
CA THR A 145 4.46 10.54 5.22
C THR A 145 3.78 11.25 4.05
N THR A 146 4.01 12.56 3.90
CA THR A 146 3.46 13.35 2.79
C THR A 146 4.05 12.88 1.46
N GLY A 147 5.39 12.71 1.39
CA GLY A 147 6.07 12.24 0.19
C GLY A 147 5.63 10.85 -0.26
N ALA A 148 5.49 9.92 0.69
CA ALA A 148 4.95 8.59 0.42
C ALA A 148 3.49 8.66 -0.09
N SER A 149 2.64 9.40 0.60
CA SER A 149 1.20 9.46 0.27
C SER A 149 0.95 10.12 -1.08
N LEU A 150 1.69 11.19 -1.42
CA LEU A 150 1.63 11.82 -2.74
C LEU A 150 2.09 10.88 -3.85
N ALA A 151 3.16 10.11 -3.64
CA ALA A 151 3.65 9.19 -4.67
C ALA A 151 2.68 8.01 -4.92
N VAL A 152 1.92 7.61 -3.92
CA VAL A 152 0.99 6.48 -3.97
C VAL A 152 -0.39 6.86 -4.52
N LEU A 153 -0.78 8.13 -4.40
CA LEU A 153 -2.11 8.64 -4.73
C LEU A 153 -2.65 8.18 -6.10
N PRO A 154 -1.91 8.32 -7.22
CA PRO A 154 -2.42 7.88 -8.52
C PRO A 154 -2.65 6.37 -8.58
N VAL A 155 -1.78 5.56 -7.95
CA VAL A 155 -1.93 4.09 -7.90
C VAL A 155 -3.17 3.73 -7.11
N GLN A 156 -3.43 4.40 -5.97
CA GLN A 156 -4.64 4.18 -5.19
C GLN A 156 -5.91 4.51 -5.98
N VAL A 157 -5.92 5.65 -6.67
CA VAL A 157 -7.08 6.05 -7.48
C VAL A 157 -7.32 5.05 -8.62
N ALA A 158 -6.27 4.62 -9.32
CA ALA A 158 -6.42 3.65 -10.41
C ALA A 158 -6.78 2.23 -9.95
N ALA A 159 -6.37 1.83 -8.73
CA ALA A 159 -6.64 0.50 -8.19
C ALA A 159 -8.02 0.40 -7.53
N PHE A 160 -8.52 1.48 -6.95
CA PHE A 160 -9.71 1.45 -6.08
C PHE A 160 -10.83 2.40 -6.51
N ASP A 161 -10.64 3.22 -7.57
CA ASP A 161 -11.60 4.23 -8.06
C ASP A 161 -12.10 5.20 -6.98
N ARG A 162 -11.28 5.42 -5.94
CA ARG A 162 -11.61 6.22 -4.77
C ARG A 162 -10.44 7.10 -4.39
N LEU A 163 -10.79 8.29 -3.94
CA LEU A 163 -9.85 9.24 -3.36
C LEU A 163 -10.24 9.49 -1.90
N ALA A 164 -9.29 9.33 -1.00
CA ALA A 164 -9.44 9.64 0.42
C ALA A 164 -8.57 10.88 0.74
N PRO A 165 -9.12 12.11 0.65
CA PRO A 165 -8.36 13.35 0.84
C PRO A 165 -7.74 13.42 2.24
N TRP A 166 -8.44 12.84 3.20
CA TRP A 166 -8.05 12.80 4.60
C TRP A 166 -6.94 11.77 4.89
N SER A 167 -6.51 10.96 3.92
CA SER A 167 -5.48 9.93 4.10
C SER A 167 -4.13 10.50 4.55
N VAL A 168 -3.72 11.67 4.04
CA VAL A 168 -2.45 12.31 4.40
C VAL A 168 -2.45 12.80 5.87
N PRO A 169 -3.38 13.69 6.29
CA PRO A 169 -3.44 14.11 7.69
C PRO A 169 -3.76 12.95 8.64
N ALA A 170 -4.58 11.98 8.20
CA ALA A 170 -4.80 10.75 8.96
C ALA A 170 -3.48 10.00 9.17
N ASN A 171 -2.71 9.70 8.13
CA ASN A 171 -1.45 8.96 8.26
C ASN A 171 -0.40 9.71 9.08
N ILE A 172 -0.36 11.05 9.03
CA ILE A 172 0.57 11.83 9.86
C ILE A 172 0.26 11.68 11.35
N LEU A 173 -1.02 11.64 11.72
CA LEU A 173 -1.46 11.50 13.13
C LEU A 173 -1.48 10.04 13.59
N VAL A 174 -1.90 9.16 12.69
CA VAL A 174 -2.23 7.77 12.98
C VAL A 174 -0.99 6.88 12.88
N ALA A 175 -0.05 7.12 11.95
CA ALA A 175 1.11 6.24 11.79
C ALA A 175 2.00 6.19 13.05
N PRO A 176 2.39 7.31 13.68
CA PRO A 176 3.20 7.26 14.90
C PRO A 176 2.46 6.59 16.06
N LEU A 177 1.14 6.83 16.16
CA LEU A 177 0.30 6.22 17.18
C LEU A 177 0.16 4.71 16.95
N TYR A 178 0.04 4.28 15.69
CA TYR A 178 -0.03 2.89 15.30
C TYR A 178 1.27 2.16 15.63
N GLU A 179 2.41 2.75 15.26
CA GLU A 179 3.73 2.17 15.53
C GLU A 179 4.00 2.05 17.05
N ALA A 180 3.66 3.10 17.81
CA ALA A 180 3.78 3.08 19.26
C ALA A 180 2.84 2.04 19.89
N THR A 181 1.58 1.98 19.45
CA THR A 181 0.61 0.98 19.91
C THR A 181 1.13 -0.43 19.62
N PHE A 182 1.60 -0.67 18.41
CA PHE A 182 2.12 -1.96 17.99
C PHE A 182 3.36 -2.39 18.80
N ALA A 183 4.31 -1.47 19.01
CA ALA A 183 5.50 -1.74 19.81
C ALA A 183 5.13 -2.10 21.25
N VAL A 184 4.23 -1.32 21.87
CA VAL A 184 3.80 -1.62 23.25
C VAL A 184 2.99 -2.90 23.32
N SER A 185 2.09 -3.17 22.37
CA SER A 185 1.34 -4.43 22.30
C SER A 185 2.24 -5.64 22.08
N THR A 186 3.34 -5.49 21.32
CA THR A 186 4.33 -6.55 21.14
C THR A 186 5.07 -6.85 22.44
N VAL A 187 5.57 -5.81 23.11
CA VAL A 187 6.23 -5.95 24.42
C VAL A 187 5.28 -6.56 25.46
N ALA A 188 4.02 -6.10 25.47
CA ALA A 188 2.96 -6.67 26.29
C ALA A 188 2.75 -8.16 26.03
N ALA A 189 2.73 -8.60 24.77
CA ALA A 189 2.56 -10.00 24.41
C ALA A 189 3.75 -10.87 24.85
N CYS A 190 4.97 -10.35 24.76
CA CYS A 190 6.17 -11.06 25.22
C CYS A 190 6.23 -11.21 26.74
N ILE A 191 5.82 -10.17 27.49
CA ILE A 191 5.94 -10.13 28.96
C ILE A 191 4.64 -10.58 29.66
N GLY A 192 3.53 -10.68 28.93
CA GLY A 192 2.20 -11.03 29.44
C GLY A 192 2.10 -12.42 30.10
N TRP A 193 3.12 -13.27 29.91
CA TRP A 193 3.27 -14.54 30.61
C TRP A 193 3.71 -14.37 32.08
N ILE A 194 4.07 -13.16 32.51
CA ILE A 194 4.46 -12.81 33.88
C ILE A 194 3.29 -12.10 34.59
N VAL A 195 2.60 -12.85 35.45
CA VAL A 195 1.26 -12.54 36.01
C VAL A 195 1.08 -11.14 36.63
N PRO A 196 2.05 -10.55 37.38
CA PRO A 196 1.88 -9.20 37.92
C PRO A 196 1.96 -8.09 36.86
N LEU A 197 2.73 -8.29 35.78
CA LEU A 197 2.90 -7.30 34.71
C LEU A 197 1.75 -7.34 33.68
N ALA A 198 1.05 -8.47 33.58
CA ALA A 198 -0.07 -8.66 32.66
C ALA A 198 -1.21 -7.64 32.86
N HIS A 199 -1.47 -7.18 34.09
CA HIS A 199 -2.52 -6.19 34.37
C HIS A 199 -2.16 -4.77 33.90
N ALA A 200 -0.91 -4.33 34.12
CA ALA A 200 -0.42 -3.02 33.67
C ALA A 200 -0.33 -2.95 32.13
N PHE A 201 0.13 -4.04 31.50
CA PHE A 201 0.22 -4.14 30.04
C PHE A 201 -1.13 -4.44 29.37
N GLY A 202 -2.07 -5.10 30.06
CA GLY A 202 -3.43 -5.33 29.60
C GLY A 202 -4.21 -4.03 29.41
N PHE A 203 -3.97 -3.02 30.27
CA PHE A 203 -4.53 -1.68 30.08
C PHE A 203 -4.05 -1.04 28.77
N VAL A 204 -2.75 -1.11 28.48
CA VAL A 204 -2.20 -0.53 27.23
C VAL A 204 -2.63 -1.33 26.00
N ALA A 205 -2.68 -2.66 26.10
CA ALA A 205 -3.16 -3.54 25.04
C ALA A 205 -4.65 -3.36 24.71
N HIS A 206 -5.45 -2.83 25.64
CA HIS A 206 -6.85 -2.51 25.40
C HIS A 206 -7.04 -1.06 24.92
N PHE A 207 -6.41 -0.10 25.61
CA PHE A 207 -6.69 1.33 25.39
C PHE A 207 -6.05 1.87 24.11
N ALA A 208 -4.85 1.40 23.75
CA ALA A 208 -4.15 1.92 22.57
C ALA A 208 -4.85 1.51 21.25
N PRO A 209 -5.26 0.23 21.04
CA PRO A 209 -6.08 -0.14 19.88
C PRO A 209 -7.46 0.54 19.89
N ALA A 210 -8.08 0.72 21.07
CA ALA A 210 -9.36 1.39 21.19
C ALA A 210 -9.27 2.88 20.81
N ALA A 211 -8.22 3.59 21.25
CA ALA A 211 -7.95 4.98 20.89
C ALA A 211 -7.66 5.12 19.39
N PHE A 212 -6.88 4.19 18.81
CA PHE A 212 -6.66 4.11 17.38
C PHE A 212 -7.97 3.93 16.60
N LEU A 213 -8.81 2.97 16.98
CA LEU A 213 -10.10 2.73 16.33
C LEU A 213 -11.05 3.93 16.49
N ALA A 214 -11.06 4.58 17.64
CA ALA A 214 -11.85 5.79 17.88
C ALA A 214 -11.42 6.93 16.97
N LEU A 215 -10.11 7.16 16.83
CA LEU A 215 -9.56 8.19 15.93
C LEU A 215 -9.89 7.90 14.47
N VAL A 216 -9.72 6.65 14.03
CA VAL A 216 -10.07 6.21 12.68
C VAL A 216 -11.56 6.41 12.39
N ARG A 217 -12.44 6.07 13.36
CA ARG A 217 -13.89 6.29 13.23
C ARG A 217 -14.25 7.77 13.16
N LEU A 218 -13.58 8.62 13.93
CA LEU A 218 -13.80 10.07 13.91
C LEU A 218 -13.38 10.66 12.56
N LEU A 219 -12.24 10.24 12.03
CA LEU A 219 -11.78 10.64 10.69
C LEU A 219 -12.71 10.15 9.59
N ALA A 220 -13.29 8.96 9.73
CA ALA A 220 -14.24 8.42 8.77
C ALA A 220 -15.61 9.12 8.76
N GLN A 221 -15.95 9.84 9.82
CA GLN A 221 -17.18 10.64 9.91
C GLN A 221 -17.01 12.05 9.29
N LEU A 222 -15.79 12.42 8.90
CA LEU A 222 -15.56 13.70 8.26
C LEU A 222 -16.21 13.76 6.86
N PRO A 223 -16.82 14.90 6.48
CA PRO A 223 -17.40 15.06 5.16
C PRO A 223 -16.33 14.87 4.08
N GLY A 224 -16.64 14.04 3.08
CA GLY A 224 -15.68 13.69 2.02
C GLY A 224 -14.60 12.69 2.42
N ALA A 225 -14.82 11.85 3.44
CA ALA A 225 -13.92 10.76 3.83
C ALA A 225 -13.51 9.87 2.64
N GLU A 226 -14.47 9.57 1.76
CA GLU A 226 -14.23 8.88 0.50
C GLU A 226 -15.00 9.59 -0.61
N VAL A 227 -14.28 10.03 -1.64
CA VAL A 227 -14.87 10.58 -2.86
C VAL A 227 -14.65 9.55 -3.96
N PRO A 228 -15.71 9.02 -4.60
CA PRO A 228 -15.55 8.17 -5.77
C PRO A 228 -14.97 9.03 -6.89
N VAL A 229 -13.80 8.66 -7.39
CA VAL A 229 -13.10 9.37 -8.44
C VAL A 229 -12.59 8.34 -9.44
N ALA A 230 -13.27 8.27 -10.59
CA ALA A 230 -12.75 7.58 -11.76
C ALA A 230 -11.88 8.57 -12.55
N ALA A 231 -10.58 8.58 -12.28
CA ALA A 231 -9.65 9.44 -13.00
C ALA A 231 -9.10 8.71 -14.25
N PRO A 232 -9.06 9.37 -15.43
CA PRO A 232 -8.39 8.79 -16.57
C PRO A 232 -6.90 8.64 -16.27
N ILE A 233 -6.29 7.59 -16.80
CA ILE A 233 -4.86 7.28 -16.66
C ILE A 233 -3.96 8.48 -16.95
N LEU A 234 -4.32 9.27 -17.95
CA LEU A 234 -3.57 10.47 -18.34
C LEU A 234 -3.47 11.48 -17.19
N ALA A 235 -4.50 11.57 -16.33
CA ALA A 235 -4.46 12.42 -15.14
C ALA A 235 -3.42 11.91 -14.11
N GLY A 236 -3.28 10.59 -13.96
CA GLY A 236 -2.23 10.00 -13.12
C GLY A 236 -0.81 10.29 -13.64
N VAL A 237 -0.61 10.14 -14.96
CA VAL A 237 0.68 10.49 -15.60
C VAL A 237 0.99 11.98 -15.46
N ALA A 238 0.00 12.84 -15.71
CA ALA A 238 0.14 14.28 -15.52
C ALA A 238 0.47 14.63 -14.07
N PHE A 239 -0.17 13.97 -13.11
CA PHE A 239 0.12 14.14 -11.69
C PHE A 239 1.58 13.78 -11.35
N TYR A 240 2.10 12.65 -11.83
CA TYR A 240 3.51 12.30 -11.61
C TYR A 240 4.47 13.27 -12.26
N ALA A 241 4.16 13.76 -13.47
CA ALA A 241 4.97 14.76 -14.14
C ALA A 241 5.00 16.08 -13.35
N LEU A 242 3.85 16.52 -12.83
CA LEU A 242 3.75 17.71 -11.97
C LEU A 242 4.48 17.50 -10.64
N LEU A 243 4.34 16.33 -10.01
CA LEU A 243 5.03 16.00 -8.77
C LEU A 243 6.56 16.00 -8.97
N ALA A 244 7.05 15.42 -10.06
CA ALA A 244 8.46 15.42 -10.43
C ALA A 244 8.98 16.84 -10.71
N LEU A 245 8.19 17.67 -11.39
CA LEU A 245 8.53 19.08 -11.63
C LEU A 245 8.59 19.87 -10.32
N ALA A 246 7.62 19.68 -9.43
CA ALA A 246 7.55 20.36 -8.14
C ALA A 246 8.76 19.99 -7.27
N THR A 247 9.07 18.70 -7.12
CA THR A 247 10.22 18.25 -6.32
C THR A 247 11.54 18.74 -6.92
N TRP A 248 11.66 18.78 -8.24
CA TRP A 248 12.82 19.34 -8.92
C TRP A 248 13.00 20.83 -8.63
N GLN A 249 11.93 21.64 -8.73
CA GLN A 249 11.98 23.07 -8.42
C GLN A 249 12.31 23.34 -6.95
N LEU A 250 11.72 22.57 -6.03
CA LEU A 250 12.00 22.66 -4.59
C LEU A 250 13.46 22.30 -4.29
N GLY A 251 13.97 21.22 -4.90
CA GLY A 251 15.38 20.82 -4.75
C GLY A 251 16.37 21.86 -5.25
N GLN A 252 16.09 22.53 -6.38
CA GLN A 252 16.95 23.59 -6.90
C GLN A 252 17.02 24.81 -5.98
N ARG A 253 15.90 25.24 -5.41
CA ARG A 253 15.86 26.40 -4.51
C ARG A 253 16.70 26.18 -3.25
N THR A 254 16.63 24.98 -2.68
CA THR A 254 17.43 24.62 -1.52
C THR A 254 18.91 24.47 -1.87
N GLU A 255 19.24 23.92 -3.04
CA GLU A 255 20.64 23.77 -3.49
C GLU A 255 21.29 25.14 -3.79
N ASP A 256 20.56 26.09 -4.36
CA ASP A 256 21.07 27.44 -4.60
C ASP A 256 21.35 28.20 -3.26
N GLU A 257 20.53 27.98 -2.22
CA GLU A 257 20.79 28.50 -0.86
C GLU A 257 21.95 27.75 -0.15
N ALA A 258 22.06 26.43 -0.33
CA ALA A 258 23.11 25.61 0.28
C ALA A 258 24.48 25.72 -0.43
N GLN A 259 24.51 26.06 -1.72
CA GLN A 259 25.75 26.34 -2.46
C GLN A 259 26.46 27.59 -1.96
N GLN A 260 25.75 28.55 -1.37
CA GLN A 260 26.37 29.67 -0.66
C GLN A 260 27.07 29.25 0.64
N LEU A 261 26.80 28.04 1.16
CA LEU A 261 27.30 27.50 2.43
C LEU A 261 28.20 26.25 2.29
N THR A 262 28.78 25.98 1.11
CA THR A 262 29.81 24.93 0.90
C THR A 262 29.39 23.49 1.24
N LEU A 263 28.26 23.01 0.72
CA LEU A 263 28.00 21.55 0.64
C LEU A 263 27.77 21.12 -0.81
N THR A 264 28.72 20.35 -1.33
CA THR A 264 28.80 19.82 -2.70
C THR A 264 27.74 18.74 -2.94
N ARG A 265 26.50 19.14 -3.25
CA ARG A 265 25.51 18.24 -3.83
C ARG A 265 25.44 18.54 -5.33
N SER A 266 25.71 17.53 -6.17
CA SER A 266 25.81 17.71 -7.61
C SER A 266 24.42 17.76 -8.25
N ARG A 267 24.07 18.91 -8.84
CA ARG A 267 22.84 19.18 -9.62
C ARG A 267 22.47 18.06 -10.62
N SER A 268 23.46 17.31 -11.11
CA SER A 268 23.28 16.24 -12.11
C SER A 268 22.69 14.93 -11.55
N SER A 269 22.89 14.60 -10.27
CA SER A 269 22.46 13.30 -9.73
C SER A 269 20.98 13.28 -9.31
N HIS A 270 20.43 14.42 -8.91
CA HIS A 270 19.00 14.57 -8.62
C HIS A 270 18.15 14.60 -9.88
N LEU A 271 18.60 15.28 -10.92
CA LEU A 271 17.90 15.35 -12.21
C LEU A 271 17.84 13.97 -12.88
N ALA A 272 18.94 13.20 -12.84
CA ALA A 272 18.98 11.82 -13.29
C ALA A 272 18.08 10.89 -12.46
N GLY A 273 18.04 11.07 -11.13
CA GLY A 273 17.17 10.32 -10.23
C GLY A 273 15.68 10.58 -10.46
N VAL A 274 15.30 11.85 -10.68
CA VAL A 274 13.92 12.25 -10.99
C VAL A 274 13.50 11.71 -12.35
N VAL A 275 14.32 11.88 -13.40
CA VAL A 275 14.00 11.38 -14.75
C VAL A 275 13.89 9.85 -14.76
N LEU A 276 14.81 9.15 -14.10
CA LEU A 276 14.75 7.70 -14.01
C LEU A 276 13.56 7.21 -13.18
N LEU A 277 13.17 7.93 -12.13
CA LEU A 277 11.94 7.63 -11.40
C LEU A 277 10.71 7.84 -12.28
N THR A 278 10.63 8.93 -13.04
CA THR A 278 9.50 9.19 -13.94
C THR A 278 9.42 8.13 -15.04
N VAL A 279 10.57 7.67 -15.56
CA VAL A 279 10.65 6.60 -16.56
C VAL A 279 10.30 5.23 -15.96
N VAL A 280 10.75 4.91 -14.76
CA VAL A 280 10.49 3.62 -14.10
C VAL A 280 9.07 3.56 -13.56
N ALA A 281 8.58 4.63 -12.94
CA ALA A 281 7.17 4.76 -12.58
C ALA A 281 6.32 4.72 -13.86
N GLY A 282 6.66 5.49 -14.90
CA GLY A 282 5.97 5.46 -16.20
C GLY A 282 5.98 4.08 -16.86
N GLY A 283 7.09 3.34 -16.79
CA GLY A 283 7.23 1.98 -17.31
C GLY A 283 6.43 0.95 -16.51
N LEU A 284 6.42 1.06 -15.17
CA LEU A 284 5.55 0.30 -14.29
C LEU A 284 4.08 0.56 -14.64
N TRP A 285 3.70 1.82 -14.84
CA TRP A 285 2.38 2.21 -15.27
C TRP A 285 2.04 1.65 -16.65
N ILE A 286 2.92 1.69 -17.65
CA ILE A 286 2.65 1.08 -18.96
C ILE A 286 2.27 -0.41 -18.85
N VAL A 287 2.86 -1.16 -17.92
CA VAL A 287 2.50 -2.57 -17.67
C VAL A 287 1.12 -2.72 -17.00
N VAL A 288 0.74 -1.77 -16.13
CA VAL A 288 -0.64 -1.65 -15.58
C VAL A 288 -1.64 -1.32 -16.68
N LEU A 289 -1.22 -0.52 -17.66
CA LEU A 289 -2.04 -0.01 -18.75
C LEU A 289 -2.19 -0.98 -19.91
N THR A 290 -1.34 -2.00 -20.01
CA THR A 290 -1.58 -3.10 -20.95
C THR A 290 -2.80 -3.89 -20.45
N PRO A 291 -3.91 -3.92 -21.22
CA PRO A 291 -5.10 -4.68 -20.83
C PRO A 291 -4.70 -6.13 -20.58
N ARG A 292 -5.31 -6.74 -19.56
CA ARG A 292 -5.16 -8.18 -19.33
C ARG A 292 -5.48 -8.88 -20.67
N PRO A 293 -4.71 -9.89 -21.11
CA PRO A 293 -5.34 -10.88 -21.97
C PRO A 293 -6.62 -11.32 -21.23
N ALA A 294 -7.76 -11.39 -21.91
CA ALA A 294 -9.03 -11.75 -21.31
C ALA A 294 -8.87 -13.13 -20.64
N LEU A 295 -8.50 -13.13 -19.37
CA LEU A 295 -8.44 -14.28 -18.51
C LEU A 295 -9.82 -14.36 -17.88
N ALA A 296 -10.34 -15.59 -17.80
CA ALA A 296 -11.60 -15.85 -17.12
C ALA A 296 -11.62 -15.14 -15.74
N SER A 297 -12.56 -14.23 -15.54
CA SER A 297 -12.83 -13.62 -14.24
C SER A 297 -13.83 -14.48 -13.50
N VAL A 298 -13.65 -14.59 -12.18
CA VAL A 298 -14.60 -15.25 -11.29
C VAL A 298 -14.92 -14.27 -10.18
N THR A 299 -16.19 -13.90 -10.05
CA THR A 299 -16.70 -12.92 -9.11
C THR A 299 -17.76 -13.55 -8.22
N VAL A 300 -17.48 -13.68 -6.93
CA VAL A 300 -18.47 -14.13 -5.95
C VAL A 300 -19.35 -12.93 -5.58
N LEU A 301 -20.64 -13.02 -5.87
CA LEU A 301 -21.60 -11.96 -5.61
C LEU A 301 -22.01 -11.98 -4.14
N ASP A 302 -22.07 -10.79 -3.52
CA ASP A 302 -22.61 -10.65 -2.17
C ASP A 302 -24.14 -10.78 -2.20
N VAL A 303 -24.62 -12.00 -1.95
CA VAL A 303 -26.04 -12.36 -1.86
C VAL A 303 -26.43 -12.83 -0.46
N GLY A 304 -25.66 -12.44 0.57
CA GLY A 304 -25.87 -12.86 1.96
C GLY A 304 -25.16 -14.18 2.29
N GLN A 305 -25.87 -15.13 2.90
CA GLN A 305 -25.33 -16.45 3.27
C GLN A 305 -25.41 -17.50 2.15
N ALA A 306 -25.99 -17.11 1.01
CA ALA A 306 -26.27 -17.94 -0.16
C ALA A 306 -25.13 -17.86 -1.19
N LEU A 307 -25.22 -18.65 -2.27
CA LEU A 307 -24.20 -18.68 -3.32
C LEU A 307 -24.71 -18.04 -4.62
N ALA A 308 -23.90 -17.16 -5.19
CA ALA A 308 -24.00 -16.71 -6.58
C ALA A 308 -22.61 -16.30 -7.09
N VAL A 309 -22.15 -16.94 -8.17
CA VAL A 309 -20.80 -16.76 -8.70
C VAL A 309 -20.86 -16.44 -10.19
N LEU A 310 -20.43 -15.25 -10.57
CA LEU A 310 -20.32 -14.84 -11.96
C LEU A 310 -18.95 -15.22 -12.52
N VAL A 311 -18.93 -15.98 -13.61
CA VAL A 311 -17.74 -16.33 -14.38
C VAL A 311 -17.81 -15.60 -15.72
N GLU A 312 -16.80 -14.80 -16.06
CA GLU A 312 -16.73 -14.15 -17.37
C GLU A 312 -15.47 -14.56 -18.13
N ASP A 313 -15.61 -15.13 -19.33
CA ASP A 313 -14.48 -15.56 -20.15
C ASP A 313 -14.75 -15.28 -21.63
N GLY A 314 -13.80 -14.61 -22.31
CA GLY A 314 -13.91 -14.30 -23.74
C GLY A 314 -15.19 -13.54 -24.15
N GLY A 315 -15.76 -12.73 -23.26
CA GLY A 315 -17.02 -12.01 -23.47
C GLY A 315 -18.29 -12.81 -23.18
N ARG A 316 -18.17 -14.07 -22.73
CA ARG A 316 -19.28 -14.87 -22.23
C ARG A 316 -19.44 -14.69 -20.73
N ARG A 317 -20.67 -14.74 -20.25
CA ARG A 317 -21.05 -14.61 -18.84
C ARG A 317 -21.86 -15.81 -18.39
N VAL A 318 -21.29 -16.57 -17.47
CA VAL A 318 -21.93 -17.72 -16.83
C VAL A 318 -22.18 -17.38 -15.38
N LEU A 319 -23.42 -17.47 -14.93
CA LEU A 319 -23.76 -17.34 -13.52
C LEU A 319 -23.93 -18.74 -12.92
N VAL A 320 -23.14 -19.08 -11.92
CA VAL A 320 -23.27 -20.31 -11.13
C VAL A 320 -24.03 -19.97 -9.85
N ASP A 321 -25.24 -20.51 -9.72
CA ASP A 321 -26.24 -20.19 -8.70
C ASP A 321 -26.70 -18.72 -8.67
N ALA A 322 -27.91 -18.50 -8.18
CA ALA A 322 -28.61 -17.22 -8.21
C ALA A 322 -28.99 -16.70 -6.81
N GLY A 323 -28.57 -17.38 -5.75
CA GLY A 323 -28.87 -16.98 -4.38
C GLY A 323 -30.36 -17.14 -4.01
N PRO A 324 -30.81 -16.49 -2.92
CA PRO A 324 -32.16 -16.60 -2.39
C PRO A 324 -33.19 -15.85 -3.27
N PRO A 325 -34.50 -16.15 -3.11
CA PRO A 325 -35.58 -15.50 -3.87
C PRO A 325 -35.91 -14.09 -3.32
N ASP A 326 -34.89 -13.25 -3.09
CA ASP A 326 -35.01 -11.90 -2.53
C ASP A 326 -34.44 -10.81 -3.47
N GLY A 327 -34.06 -11.21 -4.68
CA GLY A 327 -33.46 -10.34 -5.71
C GLY A 327 -32.04 -9.87 -5.40
N ALA A 328 -31.31 -10.50 -4.47
CA ALA A 328 -29.95 -10.13 -4.16
C ALA A 328 -29.01 -10.23 -5.37
N ALA A 329 -29.08 -11.33 -6.14
CA ALA A 329 -28.26 -11.50 -7.34
C ALA A 329 -28.57 -10.42 -8.40
N LEU A 330 -29.85 -10.11 -8.62
CA LEU A 330 -30.27 -9.05 -9.55
C LEU A 330 -29.74 -7.68 -9.15
N ARG A 331 -29.64 -7.38 -7.85
CA ARG A 331 -29.03 -6.13 -7.35
C ARG A 331 -27.50 -6.14 -7.42
N ALA A 332 -26.88 -7.31 -7.34
CA ALA A 332 -25.42 -7.47 -7.32
C ALA A 332 -24.81 -7.39 -8.73
N LEU A 333 -25.43 -8.00 -9.74
CA LEU A 333 -24.92 -8.07 -11.11
C LEU A 333 -24.58 -6.70 -11.74
N PRO A 334 -25.41 -5.65 -11.62
CA PRO A 334 -25.07 -4.34 -12.17
C PRO A 334 -23.85 -3.70 -11.52
N ARG A 335 -23.58 -3.99 -10.24
CA ARG A 335 -22.43 -3.43 -9.51
C ARG A 335 -21.09 -3.95 -10.01
N VAL A 336 -21.11 -5.12 -10.66
CA VAL A 336 -19.93 -5.76 -11.26
C VAL A 336 -19.90 -5.59 -12.78
N GLY A 337 -20.74 -4.71 -13.35
CA GLY A 337 -20.77 -4.44 -14.79
C GLY A 337 -21.50 -5.49 -15.64
N ALA A 338 -22.17 -6.45 -15.00
CA ALA A 338 -22.92 -7.52 -15.65
C ALA A 338 -24.41 -7.16 -15.86
N SER A 339 -24.69 -5.96 -16.38
CA SER A 339 -26.05 -5.47 -16.64
C SER A 339 -26.61 -5.87 -18.01
N SER A 340 -25.76 -6.39 -18.91
CA SER A 340 -26.07 -6.62 -20.32
C SER A 340 -26.75 -7.96 -20.63
N GLY A 341 -26.99 -8.79 -19.62
CA GLY A 341 -27.48 -10.17 -19.78
C GLY A 341 -26.44 -11.23 -19.40
N LEU A 342 -26.90 -12.48 -19.38
CA LEU A 342 -26.14 -13.68 -19.05
C LEU A 342 -26.25 -14.69 -20.20
N ASP A 343 -25.16 -15.35 -20.56
CA ASP A 343 -25.21 -16.39 -21.59
C ASP A 343 -25.76 -17.69 -21.02
N VAL A 344 -25.37 -18.05 -19.80
CA VAL A 344 -25.80 -19.29 -19.13
C VAL A 344 -26.00 -19.04 -17.64
N ILE A 345 -27.05 -19.62 -17.07
CA ILE A 345 -27.18 -19.84 -15.63
C ILE A 345 -26.98 -21.34 -15.36
N VAL A 346 -26.06 -21.69 -14.46
CA VAL A 346 -25.83 -23.05 -13.98
C VAL A 346 -26.28 -23.13 -12.53
N VAL A 347 -27.30 -23.92 -12.26
CA VAL A 347 -27.83 -24.17 -10.91
C VAL A 347 -27.23 -25.46 -10.41
N SER A 348 -26.51 -25.39 -9.29
CA SER A 348 -25.84 -26.55 -8.67
C SER A 348 -26.81 -27.55 -8.06
N HIS A 349 -27.89 -27.05 -7.45
CA HIS A 349 -29.02 -27.83 -6.94
C HIS A 349 -30.23 -26.91 -6.66
N VAL A 350 -31.40 -27.51 -6.41
CA VAL A 350 -32.71 -26.82 -6.33
C VAL A 350 -33.03 -26.16 -5.00
N ASP A 351 -32.07 -26.09 -4.06
CA ASP A 351 -32.33 -25.40 -2.79
C ASP A 351 -32.53 -23.90 -3.00
N ALA A 352 -33.32 -23.28 -2.12
CA ALA A 352 -33.79 -21.91 -2.31
C ALA A 352 -32.66 -20.88 -2.26
N ASP A 353 -31.57 -21.17 -1.53
CA ASP A 353 -30.36 -20.37 -1.42
C ASP A 353 -29.41 -20.51 -2.63
N HIS A 354 -29.72 -21.39 -3.59
CA HIS A 354 -28.98 -21.54 -4.84
C HIS A 354 -29.84 -21.20 -6.06
N SER A 355 -31.07 -21.68 -6.11
CA SER A 355 -31.97 -21.55 -7.27
C SER A 355 -33.00 -20.42 -7.14
N GLY A 356 -33.18 -19.85 -5.94
CA GLY A 356 -34.27 -18.93 -5.63
C GLY A 356 -34.30 -17.67 -6.50
N GLY A 357 -33.14 -17.13 -6.85
CA GLY A 357 -33.03 -15.93 -7.69
C GLY A 357 -33.21 -16.17 -9.20
N VAL A 358 -33.23 -17.42 -9.68
CA VAL A 358 -33.19 -17.73 -11.13
C VAL A 358 -34.40 -17.17 -11.87
N GLN A 359 -35.60 -17.35 -11.32
CA GLN A 359 -36.84 -16.90 -11.96
C GLN A 359 -36.85 -15.39 -12.16
N GLU A 360 -36.40 -14.62 -11.16
CA GLU A 360 -36.34 -13.17 -11.24
C GLU A 360 -35.31 -12.69 -12.26
N LEU A 361 -34.15 -13.36 -12.34
CA LEU A 361 -33.11 -13.05 -13.31
C LEU A 361 -33.60 -13.28 -14.74
N VAL A 362 -34.25 -14.42 -15.02
CA VAL A 362 -34.79 -14.73 -16.36
C VAL A 362 -35.89 -13.75 -16.78
N GLN A 363 -36.67 -13.23 -15.83
CA GLN A 363 -37.72 -12.24 -16.11
C GLN A 363 -37.18 -10.84 -16.42
N ARG A 364 -35.99 -10.48 -15.90
CA ARG A 364 -35.47 -9.11 -15.98
C ARG A 364 -34.20 -8.94 -16.79
N LEU A 365 -33.50 -10.02 -17.10
CA LEU A 365 -32.28 -10.02 -17.91
C LEU A 365 -32.46 -10.95 -19.11
N SER A 366 -31.76 -10.66 -20.21
CA SER A 366 -31.61 -11.63 -21.29
C SER A 366 -30.71 -12.78 -20.82
N VAL A 367 -31.28 -13.98 -20.74
CA VAL A 367 -30.58 -15.21 -20.37
C VAL A 367 -30.59 -16.17 -21.55
N GLY A 368 -29.42 -16.61 -22.01
CA GLY A 368 -29.30 -17.50 -23.18
C GLY A 368 -29.73 -18.95 -22.91
N ASP A 369 -29.28 -19.52 -21.80
CA ASP A 369 -29.56 -20.90 -21.38
C ASP A 369 -29.63 -21.03 -19.85
N VAL A 370 -30.39 -21.99 -19.33
CA VAL A 370 -30.46 -22.33 -17.90
C VAL A 370 -30.26 -23.82 -17.76
N ARG A 371 -29.20 -24.22 -17.04
CA ARG A 371 -28.82 -25.61 -16.79
C ARG A 371 -28.95 -25.91 -15.30
N ALA A 372 -29.54 -27.05 -14.98
CA ALA A 372 -29.58 -27.57 -13.61
C ALA A 372 -28.79 -28.90 -13.58
N GLY A 373 -27.92 -29.03 -12.59
CA GLY A 373 -27.07 -30.21 -12.34
C GLY A 373 -27.63 -31.13 -11.26
#